data_AF-A0A7S1WKN6-F1
#
_entry.id   AF-A0A7S1WKN6-F1
#
_cell.length_a   1.000
_cell.length_b   1.000
_cell.length_c   1.000
_cell.angle_alpha   90.00
_cell.angle_beta   90.00
_cell.angle_gamma   90.00
#
_symmetry.space_group_name_H-M   'P 1'
#
loop_
_entity.id
_entity.type
_entity.pdbx_description
1 polymer ?
#
loop_
_entity_poly.entity_id
_entity_poly.type
_entity_poly.pdbx_seq_one_letter_code
_entity_poly.pdbx_strand_id
1 'polypeptide(L)'
;MAVEDEVAPLTYPGMRPGWRHGVCAMVFAIVSICYADRTNMGIVLAQGDFANIDPGDRGLVLSAFFIGYLLTQIPGGHLARTRGAKPTLLLAAVVWTAFDVLTPFAARLGLVPLVLARIGMGLGEGMTFPTQHALASFWVPTHEKSFLVLFMTSGQDLGSVLANLVSPRLAEVRTWLVFVFWGALAVLW
;
A
#
# COMPACT_ATOMS: atom_id res chain seq x y z
N MET A 1 31.82 -0.46 26.98
CA MET A 1 30.76 -0.82 27.95
C MET A 1 30.03 0.46 28.30
N ALA A 2 29.10 0.87 27.45
CA ALA A 2 28.29 2.07 27.64
C ALA A 2 26.88 1.71 27.20
N VAL A 3 26.04 1.53 28.22
CA VAL A 3 24.60 1.79 28.23
C VAL A 3 23.88 1.27 26.97
N GLU A 4 23.53 -0.02 27.00
CA GLU A 4 22.22 -0.42 26.50
C GLU A 4 21.22 0.43 27.28
N ASP A 5 20.83 1.57 26.71
CA ASP A 5 19.56 2.19 27.05
C ASP A 5 18.52 1.16 26.64
N GLU A 6 18.23 0.28 27.60
CA GLU A 6 17.07 -0.58 27.62
C GLU A 6 15.89 0.36 27.45
N VAL A 7 15.49 0.58 26.20
CA VAL A 7 14.24 1.23 25.86
C VAL A 7 13.21 0.40 26.57
N ALA A 8 12.80 0.87 27.75
CA ALA A 8 11.85 0.18 28.60
C ALA A 8 10.72 -0.28 27.67
N PRO A 9 10.39 -1.59 27.63
CA PRO A 9 9.28 -2.03 26.80
C PRO A 9 8.12 -1.17 27.25
N LEU A 10 7.54 -0.39 26.33
CA LEU A 10 6.31 0.34 26.58
C LEU A 10 5.25 -0.72 26.86
N THR A 11 5.22 -1.22 28.09
CA THR A 11 4.26 -2.15 28.62
C THR A 11 2.98 -1.34 28.78
N TYR A 12 2.13 -1.38 27.76
CA TYR A 12 0.89 -0.62 27.72
C TYR A 12 -0.03 -1.02 28.89
N PRO A 13 -0.22 -0.15 29.90
CA PRO A 13 -1.14 -0.42 30.98
C PRO A 13 -2.57 -0.32 30.44
N GLY A 14 -3.37 -1.38 30.54
CA GLY A 14 -4.84 -1.31 30.42
C GLY A 14 -5.50 -1.74 29.10
N MET A 15 -4.86 -2.52 28.23
CA MET A 15 -5.51 -2.97 26.97
C MET A 15 -6.51 -4.11 27.17
N ARG A 16 -7.68 -3.99 26.51
CA ARG A 16 -8.66 -5.07 26.41
C ARG A 16 -8.09 -6.23 25.56
N PRO A 17 -8.22 -7.50 26.00
CA PRO A 17 -7.85 -8.66 25.20
C PRO A 17 -8.51 -8.61 23.80
N GLY A 18 -7.74 -8.89 22.73
CA GLY A 18 -8.26 -8.99 21.36
C GLY A 18 -8.09 -7.75 20.46
N TRP A 19 -7.95 -6.55 21.01
CA TRP A 19 -7.89 -5.31 20.22
C TRP A 19 -6.68 -5.25 19.26
N ARG A 20 -5.52 -5.77 19.69
CA ARG A 20 -4.30 -5.84 18.86
C ARG A 20 -4.47 -6.71 17.61
N HIS A 21 -5.17 -7.83 17.72
CA HIS A 21 -5.45 -8.71 16.59
C HIS A 21 -6.37 -8.01 15.58
N GLY A 22 -7.34 -7.23 16.06
CA GLY A 22 -8.19 -6.40 15.22
C GLY A 22 -7.39 -5.34 14.45
N VAL A 23 -6.44 -4.66 15.10
CA VAL A 23 -5.55 -3.70 14.42
C VAL A 23 -4.66 -4.40 13.40
N CYS A 24 -4.04 -5.55 13.74
CA CYS A 24 -3.27 -6.33 12.78
C CYS A 24 -4.11 -6.82 11.60
N ALA A 25 -5.38 -7.20 11.81
CA ALA A 25 -6.31 -7.54 10.75
C ALA A 25 -6.63 -6.34 9.85
N MET A 26 -6.70 -5.13 10.41
CA MET A 26 -6.88 -3.92 9.59
C MET A 26 -5.63 -3.60 8.78
N VAL A 27 -4.43 -3.79 9.34
CA VAL A 27 -3.19 -3.63 8.58
C VAL A 27 -3.07 -4.69 7.48
N PHE A 28 -3.46 -5.93 7.76
CA PHE A 28 -3.54 -6.98 6.74
C PHE A 28 -4.46 -6.56 5.58
N ALA A 29 -5.68 -6.08 5.89
CA ALA A 29 -6.64 -5.67 4.88
C ALA A 29 -6.09 -4.56 3.97
N ILE A 30 -5.42 -3.55 4.54
CA ILE A 30 -4.87 -2.46 3.74
C ILE A 30 -3.64 -2.86 2.94
N VAL A 31 -2.82 -3.76 3.46
CA VAL A 31 -1.70 -4.34 2.70
C VAL A 31 -2.23 -5.15 1.51
N SER A 32 -3.34 -5.88 1.67
CA SER A 32 -4.00 -6.55 0.55
C SER A 32 -4.52 -5.58 -0.51
N ILE A 33 -5.18 -4.50 -0.12
CA ILE A 33 -5.64 -3.48 -1.08
C ILE A 33 -4.45 -2.85 -1.81
N CYS A 34 -3.42 -2.45 -1.06
CA CYS A 34 -2.18 -1.87 -1.61
C CYS A 34 -1.51 -2.79 -2.66
N TYR A 35 -1.41 -4.09 -2.42
CA TYR A 35 -0.82 -5.01 -3.41
C TYR A 35 -1.73 -5.31 -4.59
N ALA A 36 -3.05 -5.25 -4.37
CA ALA A 36 -3.98 -5.34 -5.48
C ALA A 36 -3.78 -4.15 -6.43
N ASP A 37 -3.70 -2.92 -5.92
CA ASP A 37 -3.45 -1.71 -6.70
C ASP A 37 -2.12 -1.77 -7.48
N ARG A 38 -1.06 -2.28 -6.83
CA ARG A 38 0.22 -2.52 -7.50
C ARG A 38 0.10 -3.51 -8.67
N THR A 39 -0.67 -4.58 -8.49
CA THR A 39 -0.87 -5.62 -9.51
C THR A 39 -1.77 -5.14 -10.66
N ASN A 40 -2.79 -4.34 -10.34
CA ASN A 40 -3.81 -3.87 -11.29
C ASN A 40 -3.23 -3.13 -12.48
N MET A 41 -2.17 -2.35 -12.29
CA MET A 41 -1.52 -1.62 -13.38
C MET A 41 -1.03 -2.56 -14.50
N GLY A 42 -0.43 -3.69 -14.14
CA GLY A 42 0.03 -4.69 -15.10
C GLY A 42 -1.13 -5.33 -15.87
N ILE A 43 -2.22 -5.66 -15.17
CA ILE A 43 -3.44 -6.24 -15.75
C ILE A 43 -4.06 -5.28 -16.77
N VAL A 44 -4.22 -4.01 -16.39
CA VAL A 44 -4.83 -2.99 -17.24
C VAL A 44 -3.98 -2.71 -18.49
N LEU A 45 -2.65 -2.63 -18.33
CA LEU A 45 -1.73 -2.47 -19.47
C LEU A 45 -1.76 -3.66 -20.43
N ALA A 46 -1.99 -4.87 -19.93
CA ALA A 46 -2.12 -6.07 -20.74
C ALA A 46 -3.45 -6.11 -21.53
N GLN A 47 -4.53 -5.55 -20.97
CA GLN A 47 -5.85 -5.51 -21.60
C GLN A 47 -5.92 -4.60 -22.85
N GLY A 48 -4.97 -3.67 -23.02
CA GLY A 48 -4.86 -2.84 -24.22
C GLY A 48 -5.66 -1.53 -24.21
N ASP A 49 -6.37 -1.22 -23.12
CA ASP A 49 -7.22 -0.01 -23.01
C ASP A 49 -6.39 1.29 -22.87
N PHE A 50 -5.08 1.16 -22.65
CA PHE A 50 -4.10 2.26 -22.70
C PHE A 50 -3.39 2.29 -24.06
N ALA A 51 -4.17 2.26 -25.14
CA ALA A 51 -3.66 2.21 -26.52
C ALA A 51 -2.74 3.39 -26.91
N ASN A 52 -2.79 4.50 -26.15
CA ASN A 52 -1.94 5.68 -26.34
C ASN A 52 -0.52 5.49 -25.76
N ILE A 53 -0.27 4.38 -25.06
CA ILE A 53 1.00 4.07 -24.42
C ILE A 53 1.69 2.97 -25.23
N ASP A 54 2.87 3.30 -25.74
CA ASP A 54 3.65 2.36 -26.52
C ASP A 54 4.03 1.13 -25.69
N PRO A 55 3.99 -0.09 -26.27
CA PRO A 55 4.38 -1.31 -25.58
C PRO A 55 5.78 -1.24 -24.94
N GLY A 56 6.71 -0.51 -25.56
CA GLY A 56 8.07 -0.30 -25.04
C GLY A 56 8.10 0.52 -23.73
N ASP A 57 7.12 1.40 -23.52
CA ASP A 57 7.08 2.28 -22.36
C ASP A 57 6.31 1.69 -21.17
N ARG A 58 5.66 0.54 -21.34
CA ARG A 58 4.93 -0.13 -20.25
C ARG A 58 5.84 -0.48 -19.08
N GLY A 59 7.08 -0.88 -19.35
CA GLY A 59 8.09 -1.13 -18.32
C GLY A 59 8.46 0.14 -17.54
N LEU A 60 8.53 1.28 -18.22
CA LEU A 60 8.76 2.59 -17.60
C LEU A 60 7.58 2.96 -16.67
N VAL A 61 6.35 2.81 -17.13
CA VAL A 61 5.14 3.06 -16.31
C VAL A 61 5.13 2.20 -15.06
N LEU A 62 5.41 0.90 -15.18
CA LEU A 62 5.44 -0.03 -14.05
C LEU A 62 6.55 0.33 -13.05
N SER A 63 7.75 0.64 -13.54
CA SER A 63 8.92 0.96 -12.70
C SER A 63 8.85 2.34 -12.05
N ALA A 64 8.18 3.32 -12.67
CA ALA A 64 8.02 4.68 -12.14
C ALA A 64 7.41 4.72 -10.73
N PHE A 65 6.56 3.74 -10.41
CA PHE A 65 6.04 3.53 -9.06
C PHE A 65 7.15 3.47 -8.00
N PHE A 66 8.25 2.76 -8.29
CA PHE A 66 9.31 2.55 -7.31
C PHE A 66 10.09 3.82 -6.98
N ILE A 67 10.08 4.82 -7.86
CA ILE A 67 10.71 6.11 -7.59
C ILE A 67 10.04 6.78 -6.39
N GLY A 68 8.71 6.91 -6.41
CA GLY A 68 7.96 7.46 -5.28
C GLY A 68 8.07 6.59 -4.04
N TYR A 69 7.97 5.26 -4.23
CA TYR A 69 8.03 4.29 -3.14
C TYR A 69 9.32 4.40 -2.33
N LEU A 70 10.48 4.48 -2.99
CA LEU A 70 11.77 4.60 -2.32
C LEU A 70 11.92 5.91 -1.55
N LEU A 71 11.37 7.01 -2.07
CA LEU A 71 11.49 8.32 -1.44
C LEU A 71 10.76 8.41 -0.09
N THR A 72 9.66 7.67 0.10
CA THR A 72 8.83 7.76 1.31
C THR A 72 9.05 6.65 2.33
N GLN A 73 9.94 5.70 2.06
CA GLN A 73 10.31 4.65 3.03
C GLN A 73 10.86 5.21 4.34
N ILE A 74 11.95 6.00 4.25
CA ILE A 74 12.60 6.59 5.43
C ILE A 74 11.68 7.63 6.11
N PRO A 75 11.08 8.60 5.38
CA PRO A 75 10.15 9.55 5.97
C PRO A 75 8.92 8.89 6.59
N GLY A 76 8.36 7.86 5.94
CA GLY A 76 7.20 7.12 6.41
C GLY A 76 7.48 6.39 7.73
N GLY A 77 8.64 5.74 7.84
CA GLY A 77 9.07 5.13 9.11
C GLY A 77 9.27 6.16 10.21
N HIS A 78 9.89 7.30 9.91
CA HIS A 78 10.04 8.38 10.87
C HIS A 78 8.68 8.95 11.33
N LEU A 79 7.75 9.17 10.40
CA LEU A 79 6.41 9.67 10.69
C LEU A 79 5.61 8.67 11.55
N ALA A 80 5.71 7.38 11.24
CA ALA A 80 5.06 6.32 12.03
C ALA A 80 5.55 6.26 13.47
N ARG A 81 6.86 6.45 13.69
CA ARG A 81 7.45 6.47 15.05
C ARG A 81 7.06 7.72 15.84
N THR A 82 6.94 8.87 15.18
CA THR A 82 6.72 10.17 15.84
C THR A 82 5.23 10.52 16.01
N ARG A 83 4.40 10.24 15.00
CA ARG A 83 2.95 10.54 15.00
C ARG A 83 2.07 9.32 15.15
N GLY A 84 2.64 8.12 15.15
CA GLY A 84 1.93 6.86 15.29
C GLY A 84 1.50 6.25 13.96
N ALA A 85 1.18 4.96 14.01
CA ALA A 85 0.89 4.16 12.82
C ALA A 85 -0.44 4.55 12.14
N LYS A 86 -1.50 4.82 12.92
CA LYS A 86 -2.83 5.15 12.40
C LYS A 86 -2.82 6.37 11.45
N PRO A 87 -2.38 7.57 11.86
CA PRO A 87 -2.41 8.73 10.97
C PRO A 87 -1.45 8.57 9.78
N THR A 88 -0.38 7.79 9.95
CA THR A 88 0.59 7.54 8.87
C THR A 88 0.01 6.63 7.79
N LEU A 89 -0.66 5.53 8.16
CA LEU A 89 -1.34 4.66 7.19
C LEU A 89 -2.54 5.35 6.52
N LEU A 90 -3.30 6.18 7.24
CA LEU A 90 -4.39 6.96 6.64
C LEU A 90 -3.86 7.98 5.61
N LEU A 91 -2.77 8.67 5.93
CA LEU A 91 -2.12 9.56 4.97
C LEU A 91 -1.65 8.80 3.73
N ALA A 92 -1.01 7.64 3.93
CA ALA A 92 -0.60 6.75 2.84
C ALA A 92 -1.80 6.39 1.94
N ALA A 93 -2.90 5.95 2.56
CA ALA A 93 -4.15 5.55 1.90
C ALA A 93 -4.75 6.65 1.05
N VAL A 94 -4.90 7.84 1.63
CA VAL A 94 -5.42 9.00 0.92
C VAL A 94 -4.54 9.37 -0.27
N VAL A 95 -3.21 9.37 -0.10
CA VAL A 95 -2.28 9.73 -1.16
C VAL A 95 -2.34 8.72 -2.31
N TRP A 96 -2.15 7.42 -2.04
CA TRP A 96 -2.16 6.45 -3.15
C TRP A 96 -3.55 6.39 -3.80
N THR A 97 -4.64 6.39 -3.02
CA THR A 97 -5.99 6.28 -3.57
C THR A 97 -6.34 7.45 -4.47
N ALA A 98 -5.90 8.67 -4.12
CA ALA A 98 -6.06 9.84 -4.98
C ALA A 98 -5.37 9.65 -6.33
N PHE A 99 -4.12 9.16 -6.35
CA PHE A 99 -3.40 8.91 -7.59
C PHE A 99 -3.94 7.69 -8.36
N ASP A 100 -4.49 6.70 -7.67
CA ASP A 100 -5.08 5.51 -8.28
C ASP A 100 -6.32 5.90 -9.10
N VAL A 101 -7.23 6.67 -8.50
CA VAL A 101 -8.43 7.18 -9.18
C VAL A 101 -8.09 8.16 -10.31
N LEU A 102 -6.97 8.91 -10.19
CA LEU A 102 -6.49 9.80 -11.26
C LEU A 102 -5.81 9.07 -12.42
N THR A 103 -5.31 7.85 -12.20
CA THR A 103 -4.56 7.06 -13.19
C THR A 103 -5.28 6.91 -14.54
N PRO A 104 -6.57 6.52 -14.63
CA PRO A 104 -7.24 6.40 -15.93
C PRO A 104 -7.34 7.73 -16.68
N PHE A 105 -7.45 8.87 -15.98
CA PHE A 105 -7.43 10.19 -16.60
C PHE A 105 -6.03 10.54 -17.09
N ALA A 106 -5.01 10.26 -16.27
CA ALA A 106 -3.61 10.46 -16.63
C ALA A 106 -3.22 9.66 -17.88
N ALA A 107 -3.66 8.40 -17.98
CA ALA A 107 -3.43 7.54 -19.14
C ALA A 107 -4.02 8.11 -20.45
N ARG A 108 -5.14 8.84 -20.38
CA ARG A 108 -5.73 9.53 -21.54
C ARG A 108 -4.93 10.74 -21.99
N LEU A 109 -4.24 11.40 -21.07
CA LEU A 109 -3.38 12.56 -21.37
C LEU A 109 -2.01 12.15 -21.92
N GLY A 110 -1.61 10.88 -21.77
CA GLY A 110 -0.41 10.31 -22.38
C GLY A 110 0.58 9.75 -21.35
N LEU A 111 1.80 9.45 -21.82
CA LEU A 111 2.82 8.78 -21.02
C LEU A 111 3.29 9.59 -19.80
N VAL A 112 3.63 10.86 -19.99
CA VAL A 112 4.20 11.68 -18.92
C VAL A 112 3.24 11.85 -17.74
N PRO A 113 1.95 12.23 -17.94
CA PRO A 113 1.00 12.30 -16.83
C PRO A 113 0.79 10.94 -16.13
N LEU A 114 0.76 9.85 -16.88
CA LEU A 114 0.65 8.50 -16.32
C LEU A 114 1.85 8.15 -15.44
N VAL A 115 3.07 8.44 -15.89
CA VAL A 115 4.30 8.25 -15.11
C VAL A 115 4.25 9.07 -13.81
N LEU A 116 3.82 10.33 -13.87
CA LEU A 116 3.67 11.16 -12.67
C LEU A 116 2.63 10.59 -11.70
N ALA A 117 1.50 10.10 -12.20
CA ALA A 117 0.51 9.42 -11.37
C ALA A 117 1.08 8.16 -10.70
N ARG A 118 1.91 7.38 -11.40
CA ARG A 118 2.61 6.22 -10.82
C ARG A 118 3.62 6.61 -9.74
N ILE A 119 4.37 7.69 -9.93
CA ILE A 119 5.25 8.20 -8.88
C ILE A 119 4.41 8.61 -7.66
N GLY A 120 3.29 9.30 -7.86
CA GLY A 120 2.36 9.68 -6.80
C GLY A 120 1.80 8.49 -6.01
N MET A 121 1.39 7.42 -6.71
CA MET A 121 1.02 6.13 -6.10
C MET A 121 2.14 5.59 -5.21
N GLY A 122 3.37 5.58 -5.74
CA GLY A 122 4.55 5.15 -5.01
C GLY A 122 4.78 5.92 -3.72
N LEU A 123 4.63 7.25 -3.75
CA LEU A 123 4.80 8.09 -2.57
C LEU A 123 3.85 7.67 -1.43
N GLY A 124 2.58 7.37 -1.74
CA GLY A 124 1.63 6.87 -0.74
C GLY A 124 2.00 5.49 -0.23
N GLU A 125 2.10 4.50 -1.14
CA GLU A 125 2.36 3.10 -0.77
C GLU A 125 3.71 2.88 -0.07
N GLY A 126 4.72 3.72 -0.33
CA GLY A 126 6.05 3.61 0.27
C GLY A 126 6.07 3.76 1.79
N MET A 127 5.02 4.33 2.36
CA MET A 127 4.87 4.51 3.81
C MET A 127 4.28 3.27 4.51
N THR A 128 3.65 2.34 3.79
CA THR A 128 2.83 1.26 4.36
C THR A 128 3.66 0.28 5.20
N PHE A 129 4.69 -0.35 4.62
CA PHE A 129 5.55 -1.30 5.33
C PHE A 129 6.38 -0.71 6.47
N PRO A 130 7.04 0.45 6.34
CA PRO A 130 7.78 1.00 7.46
C PRO A 130 6.84 1.36 8.62
N THR A 131 5.59 1.74 8.32
CA THR A 131 4.55 1.94 9.32
C THR A 131 4.08 0.64 9.98
N GLN A 132 3.88 -0.42 9.20
CA GLN A 132 3.59 -1.76 9.72
C GLN A 132 4.68 -2.24 10.68
N HIS A 133 5.96 -2.09 10.31
CA HIS A 133 7.07 -2.50 11.15
C HIS A 133 7.21 -1.64 12.41
N ALA A 134 6.97 -0.32 12.32
CA ALA A 134 6.93 0.55 13.48
C ALA A 134 5.77 0.21 14.43
N LEU A 135 4.58 -0.10 13.88
CA LEU A 135 3.46 -0.60 14.67
C LEU A 135 3.86 -1.88 15.41
N ALA A 136 4.41 -2.86 14.70
CA ALA A 136 4.81 -4.13 15.30
C ALA A 136 5.92 -3.98 16.35
N SER A 137 6.86 -3.03 16.17
CA SER A 137 7.96 -2.84 17.11
C SER A 137 7.46 -2.36 18.47
N PHE A 138 6.49 -1.45 18.49
CA PHE A 138 5.98 -0.88 19.73
C PHE A 138 4.77 -1.63 20.28
N TRP A 139 3.78 -1.99 19.45
CA TRP A 139 2.47 -2.47 19.89
C TRP A 139 2.36 -3.98 20.10
N VAL A 140 3.21 -4.78 19.45
CA VAL A 140 3.06 -6.24 19.45
C VAL A 140 4.03 -6.91 20.45
N PRO A 141 3.54 -7.74 21.40
CA PRO A 141 4.38 -8.49 22.33
C PRO A 141 5.36 -9.43 21.61
N THR A 142 6.58 -9.55 22.14
CA THR A 142 7.69 -10.29 21.50
C THR A 142 7.35 -11.75 21.14
N HIS A 143 6.57 -12.45 21.99
CA HIS A 143 6.22 -13.86 21.77
C HIS A 143 5.28 -14.13 20.59
N GLU A 144 4.46 -13.15 20.20
CA GLU A 144 3.52 -13.25 19.06
C GLU A 144 3.90 -12.33 17.89
N LYS A 145 4.98 -11.53 18.04
CA LYS A 145 5.42 -10.52 17.07
C LYS A 145 5.70 -11.09 15.69
N SER A 146 6.48 -12.15 15.60
CA SER A 146 6.82 -12.76 14.31
C SER A 146 5.58 -13.26 13.59
N PHE A 147 4.64 -13.88 14.32
CA PHE A 147 3.38 -14.37 13.75
C PHE A 147 2.53 -13.22 13.22
N LEU A 148 2.31 -12.17 14.01
CA LEU A 148 1.46 -11.05 13.60
C LEU A 148 2.09 -10.22 12.48
N VAL A 149 3.42 -10.05 12.46
CA VAL A 149 4.11 -9.41 11.33
C VAL A 149 3.95 -10.22 10.06
N LEU A 150 4.16 -11.54 10.12
CA LEU A 150 3.95 -12.42 8.96
C LEU A 150 2.50 -12.40 8.49
N PHE A 151 1.55 -12.41 9.43
CA PHE A 151 0.13 -12.29 9.12
C PHE A 151 -0.19 -10.98 8.41
N MET A 152 0.29 -9.82 8.89
CA MET A 152 0.06 -8.54 8.20
C MET A 152 0.70 -8.53 6.80
N THR A 153 1.94 -9.02 6.69
CA THR A 153 2.69 -9.04 5.43
C THR A 153 2.08 -9.99 4.40
N SER A 154 1.50 -11.14 4.80
CA SER A 154 0.87 -12.08 3.86
C SER A 154 -0.35 -11.49 3.14
N GLY A 155 -0.85 -10.34 3.61
CA GLY A 155 -1.83 -9.54 2.87
C GLY A 155 -1.39 -9.24 1.45
N GLN A 156 -0.08 -9.13 1.20
CA GLN A 156 0.48 -8.86 -0.13
C GLN A 156 0.15 -9.94 -1.16
N ASP A 157 0.21 -11.20 -0.74
CA ASP A 157 -0.02 -12.36 -1.59
C ASP A 157 -1.52 -12.47 -1.85
N LEU A 158 -2.34 -12.31 -0.80
CA LEU A 158 -3.80 -12.28 -0.94
C LEU A 158 -4.25 -11.15 -1.89
N GLY A 159 -3.71 -9.94 -1.72
CA GLY A 159 -4.03 -8.80 -2.58
C GLY A 159 -3.73 -9.06 -4.05
N SER A 160 -2.55 -9.61 -4.33
CA SER A 160 -2.13 -9.97 -5.68
C SER A 160 -3.03 -11.06 -6.29
N VAL A 161 -3.39 -12.09 -5.52
CA VAL A 161 -4.32 -13.15 -5.96
C VAL A 161 -5.70 -12.59 -6.27
N LEU A 162 -6.24 -11.74 -5.38
CA LEU A 162 -7.55 -11.13 -5.57
C LEU A 162 -7.58 -10.20 -6.78
N ALA A 163 -6.52 -9.40 -7.01
CA ALA A 163 -6.40 -8.58 -8.20
C ALA A 163 -6.41 -9.43 -9.47
N ASN A 164 -5.61 -10.50 -9.54
CA ASN A 164 -5.60 -11.40 -10.69
C ASN A 164 -6.94 -12.11 -10.93
N LEU A 165 -7.74 -12.32 -9.89
CA LEU A 165 -9.06 -12.95 -10.01
C LEU A 165 -10.17 -11.96 -10.41
N VAL A 166 -10.16 -10.76 -9.84
CA VAL A 166 -11.27 -9.79 -9.95
C VAL A 166 -11.02 -8.79 -11.07
N SER A 167 -9.81 -8.24 -11.15
CA SER A 167 -9.51 -7.10 -12.03
C SER A 167 -9.62 -7.40 -13.53
N PRO A 168 -9.27 -8.60 -14.06
CA PRO A 168 -9.50 -8.90 -15.47
C PRO A 168 -11.00 -8.84 -15.85
N ARG A 169 -11.89 -9.35 -15.00
CA ARG A 169 -13.35 -9.32 -15.23
C ARG A 169 -13.90 -7.89 -15.23
N LEU A 170 -13.37 -7.03 -14.35
CA LEU A 170 -13.71 -5.61 -14.36
C LEU A 170 -13.17 -4.92 -15.63
N ALA A 171 -11.95 -5.26 -16.04
CA ALA A 171 -11.28 -4.71 -17.21
C ALA A 171 -11.94 -5.10 -18.53
N GLU A 172 -12.59 -6.27 -18.63
CA GLU A 172 -13.42 -6.66 -19.77
C GLU A 172 -14.59 -5.70 -19.99
N VAL A 173 -15.19 -5.18 -18.92
CA VAL A 173 -16.24 -4.17 -19.01
C VAL A 173 -15.61 -2.83 -19.34
N ARG A 174 -14.75 -2.31 -18.46
CA ARG A 174 -13.99 -1.06 -18.63
C ARG A 174 -12.79 -1.06 -17.68
N THR A 175 -11.58 -0.75 -18.17
CA THR A 175 -10.39 -0.75 -17.30
C THR A 175 -10.44 0.27 -16.16
N TRP A 176 -11.11 1.40 -16.35
CA TRP A 176 -11.23 2.41 -15.29
C TRP A 176 -12.03 1.89 -14.07
N LEU A 177 -12.87 0.86 -14.22
CA LEU A 177 -13.60 0.24 -13.13
C LEU A 177 -12.68 -0.52 -12.16
N VAL A 178 -11.50 -0.95 -12.62
CA VAL A 178 -10.49 -1.58 -11.75
C VAL A 178 -10.06 -0.58 -10.67
N PHE A 179 -9.64 0.61 -11.09
CA PHE A 179 -9.19 1.67 -10.17
C PHE A 179 -10.33 2.17 -9.26
N VAL A 180 -11.56 2.28 -9.78
CA VAL A 180 -12.70 2.71 -8.95
C VAL A 180 -13.08 1.66 -7.92
N PHE A 181 -13.05 0.37 -8.27
CA PHE A 181 -13.40 -0.71 -7.34
C PHE A 181 -12.39 -0.80 -6.19
N TRP A 182 -11.09 -0.85 -6.51
CA TRP A 182 -10.05 -0.97 -5.49
C TRP A 182 -9.86 0.32 -4.69
N GLY A 183 -9.95 1.49 -5.35
CA GLY A 183 -9.98 2.78 -4.68
C GLY A 183 -11.18 2.92 -3.71
N ALA A 184 -12.36 2.40 -4.06
CA ALA A 184 -13.50 2.40 -3.14
C ALA A 184 -13.26 1.53 -1.90
N LEU A 185 -12.60 0.36 -2.05
CA LEU A 185 -12.20 -0.47 -0.92
C LEU A 185 -11.18 0.25 -0.03
N ALA A 186 -10.23 0.97 -0.63
CA ALA A 186 -9.26 1.77 0.11
C ALA A 186 -9.91 2.92 0.90
N VAL A 187 -10.92 3.58 0.33
CA VAL A 187 -11.70 4.64 1.04
C VAL A 187 -12.56 4.05 2.18
N LEU A 188 -13.04 2.83 2.01
CA LEU A 188 -13.88 2.16 3.01
C LEU A 188 -13.09 1.67 4.23
N TRP A 189 -11.78 1.47 4.07
CA TRP A 189 -10.85 1.06 5.11
C TRP A 189 -10.47 2.23 6.03
#